data_AF-A0A954ZGV0-F1
#
_entry.id   AF-A0A954ZGV0-F1
#
_cell.length_a   1.000
_cell.length_b   1.000
_cell.length_c   1.000
_cell.angle_alpha   90.00
_cell.angle_beta   90.00
_cell.angle_gamma   90.00
#
_symmetry.space_group_name_H-M   'P 1'
#
loop_
_entity.id
_entity.type
_entity.pdbx_description
1 polymer ?
#
loop_
_entity_poly.entity_id
_entity_poly.type
_entity_poly.pdbx_seq_one_letter_code
_entity_poly.pdbx_strand_id
1 'polypeptide(L)'
;MAYSQQQNELRVEIDTKGCELETRVLDQMDADLRTLRHVVDDFPMASLYVTVIHHPRSKDYHVKTSLALPGKTLFTGDRDVEVHPAFERCLRKLVRKVDSYKLRMRGDSKWLRQASDIAAKLRPSQDLDLVAVTKAAQADDYGAFRRGMDSFEESLTSRIWNWIQRYPEIELQLGDTVMIADIVEDVFLNAFEKFAIRPQGIPLGDWLESLIDPSVQALIQSPDEEFANISFARAILERGII
;
A
#
# COMPACT_ATOMS: atom_id res chain seq x y z
N MET A 1 3.77 -24.75 -13.62
CA MET A 1 3.13 -24.23 -12.39
C MET A 1 2.87 -22.76 -12.62
N ALA A 2 1.60 -22.34 -12.64
CA ALA A 2 1.22 -20.95 -12.85
C ALA A 2 1.41 -20.19 -11.54
N TYR A 3 2.25 -19.15 -11.56
CA TYR A 3 2.41 -18.26 -10.41
C TYR A 3 1.12 -17.45 -10.27
N SER A 4 0.41 -17.60 -9.16
CA SER A 4 -0.67 -16.68 -8.81
C SER A 4 -0.01 -15.34 -8.52
N GLN A 5 -0.19 -14.38 -9.44
CA GLN A 5 -0.02 -12.97 -9.14
C GLN A 5 -0.73 -12.72 -7.80
N GLN A 6 0.01 -12.28 -6.80
CA GLN A 6 -0.58 -11.81 -5.55
C GLN A 6 -1.51 -10.68 -5.97
N GLN A 7 -2.81 -10.97 -6.01
CA GLN A 7 -3.80 -10.11 -6.62
C GLN A 7 -3.75 -8.77 -5.90
N ASN A 8 -3.80 -7.65 -6.64
CA ASN A 8 -3.91 -6.31 -6.08
C ASN A 8 -5.18 -6.27 -5.21
N GLU A 9 -5.04 -6.56 -3.93
CA GLU A 9 -6.18 -6.77 -3.05
C GLU A 9 -6.71 -5.40 -2.63
N LEU A 10 -7.94 -5.09 -3.02
CA LEU A 10 -8.66 -3.91 -2.55
C LEU A 10 -8.75 -3.98 -1.02
N ARG A 11 -8.03 -3.09 -0.33
CA ARG A 11 -8.15 -2.94 1.12
C ARG A 11 -9.47 -2.25 1.43
N VAL A 12 -10.23 -2.78 2.38
CA VAL A 12 -11.53 -2.23 2.78
C VAL A 12 -11.53 -1.94 4.26
N GLU A 13 -11.90 -0.71 4.63
CA GLU A 13 -12.10 -0.29 6.01
C GLU A 13 -13.53 0.24 6.17
N ILE A 14 -14.22 -0.21 7.22
CA ILE A 14 -15.61 0.15 7.49
C ILE A 14 -15.69 0.80 8.88
N ASP A 15 -16.15 2.04 8.92
CA ASP A 15 -16.41 2.82 10.13
C ASP A 15 -17.93 3.04 10.30
N THR A 16 -18.43 2.94 11.53
CA THR A 16 -19.86 3.04 11.86
C THR A 16 -20.10 4.12 12.91
N LYS A 17 -21.06 5.01 12.67
CA LYS A 17 -21.41 6.12 13.57
C LYS A 17 -22.90 6.07 13.92
N GLY A 18 -23.18 5.77 15.19
CA GLY A 18 -24.55 5.75 15.72
C GLY A 18 -25.36 4.49 15.36
N CYS A 19 -24.68 3.43 14.91
CA CYS A 19 -25.25 2.10 14.67
C CYS A 19 -24.17 1.02 14.78
N GLU A 20 -24.61 -0.22 14.92
CA GLU A 20 -23.79 -1.41 14.73
C GLU A 20 -24.32 -2.17 13.51
N LEU A 21 -23.43 -2.80 12.74
CA LEU A 21 -23.81 -3.58 11.56
C LEU A 21 -23.91 -5.06 11.92
N GLU A 22 -25.02 -5.68 11.54
CA GLU A 22 -25.17 -7.13 11.66
C GLU A 22 -24.20 -7.86 10.72
N THR A 23 -23.70 -9.03 11.14
CA THR A 23 -22.81 -9.86 10.31
C THR A 23 -23.38 -10.15 8.93
N ARG A 24 -24.69 -10.40 8.85
CA ARG A 24 -25.38 -10.63 7.57
C ARG A 24 -25.25 -9.45 6.60
N VAL A 25 -25.28 -8.22 7.12
CA VAL A 25 -25.12 -7.00 6.31
C VAL A 25 -23.67 -6.87 5.85
N LEU A 26 -22.71 -7.16 6.72
CA LEU A 26 -21.29 -7.17 6.35
C LEU A 26 -20.98 -8.19 5.26
N ASP A 27 -21.53 -9.41 5.36
CA ASP A 27 -21.36 -10.46 4.34
C ASP A 27 -21.93 -10.03 2.98
N GLN A 28 -23.08 -9.35 2.98
CA GLN A 28 -23.68 -8.79 1.77
C GLN A 28 -22.80 -7.69 1.17
N MET A 29 -22.30 -6.78 2.00
CA MET A 29 -21.39 -5.72 1.57
C MET A 29 -20.10 -6.30 0.95
N ASP A 30 -19.51 -7.34 1.54
CA ASP A 30 -18.33 -8.01 0.99
C ASP A 30 -18.61 -8.70 -0.35
N ALA A 31 -19.79 -9.33 -0.49
CA ALA A 31 -20.20 -9.94 -1.75
C ALA A 31 -20.27 -8.91 -2.90
N ASP A 32 -20.82 -7.72 -2.62
CA ASP A 32 -20.94 -6.64 -3.60
C ASP A 32 -19.58 -6.03 -4.01
N LEU A 33 -18.58 -6.09 -3.13
CA LEU A 33 -17.23 -5.59 -3.40
C LEU A 33 -16.49 -6.37 -4.50
N ARG A 34 -16.94 -7.57 -4.87
CA ARG A 34 -16.35 -8.37 -5.96
C ARG A 34 -16.26 -7.59 -7.28
N THR A 35 -17.30 -6.84 -7.62
CA THR A 35 -17.29 -6.04 -8.86
C THR A 35 -16.27 -4.91 -8.79
N LEU A 36 -16.19 -4.24 -7.63
CA LEU A 36 -15.23 -3.15 -7.46
C LEU A 36 -13.79 -3.67 -7.49
N ARG A 37 -13.51 -4.79 -6.79
CA ARG A 37 -12.20 -5.49 -6.83
C ARG A 37 -11.73 -5.66 -8.27
N HIS A 38 -12.56 -6.29 -9.11
CA HIS A 38 -12.22 -6.50 -10.52
C HIS A 38 -11.95 -5.20 -11.29
N VAL A 39 -12.75 -4.16 -11.03
CA VAL A 39 -12.59 -2.87 -11.70
C VAL A 39 -11.34 -2.13 -11.22
N VAL A 40 -10.81 -2.44 -10.03
CA VAL A 40 -9.57 -1.82 -9.52
C VAL A 40 -8.32 -2.68 -9.69
N ASP A 41 -8.41 -3.89 -10.25
CA ASP A 41 -7.27 -4.81 -10.42
C ASP A 41 -6.09 -4.19 -11.18
N ASP A 42 -6.35 -3.25 -12.10
CA ASP A 42 -5.31 -2.55 -12.87
C ASP A 42 -4.49 -1.54 -12.04
N PHE A 43 -4.93 -1.21 -10.81
CA PHE A 43 -4.22 -0.29 -9.94
C PHE A 43 -3.32 -1.08 -8.98
N PRO A 44 -2.04 -0.66 -8.80
CA PRO A 44 -1.12 -1.32 -7.88
C PRO A 44 -1.57 -1.25 -6.42
N MET A 45 -2.41 -0.27 -6.08
CA MET A 45 -3.04 -0.17 -4.77
C MET A 45 -4.41 0.48 -4.91
N ALA A 46 -5.35 0.01 -4.10
CA ALA A 46 -6.66 0.60 -3.96
C ALA A 46 -7.13 0.40 -2.52
N SER A 47 -7.53 1.48 -1.86
CA SER A 47 -8.06 1.45 -0.49
C SER A 47 -9.44 2.08 -0.47
N LEU A 48 -10.46 1.32 -0.05
CA LEU A 48 -11.84 1.77 0.11
C LEU A 48 -12.16 1.99 1.59
N TYR A 49 -12.46 3.22 1.94
CA TYR A 49 -13.02 3.60 3.23
C TYR A 49 -14.53 3.76 3.10
N VAL A 50 -15.29 3.10 3.97
CA VAL A 50 -16.75 3.14 4.03
C VAL A 50 -17.15 3.69 5.39
N THR A 51 -17.92 4.77 5.42
CA THR A 51 -18.50 5.30 6.67
C THR A 51 -20.02 5.15 6.62
N VAL A 52 -20.58 4.42 7.57
CA VAL A 52 -22.03 4.26 7.73
C VAL A 52 -22.50 5.12 8.91
N ILE A 53 -23.42 6.04 8.66
CA ILE A 53 -23.95 6.96 9.68
C ILE A 53 -25.45 6.74 9.81
N HIS A 54 -25.93 6.39 10.98
CA HIS A 54 -27.37 6.30 11.26
C HIS A 54 -27.90 7.63 11.80
N HIS A 55 -28.99 8.12 11.22
CA HIS A 55 -29.64 9.36 11.62
C HIS A 55 -30.95 9.07 12.36
N PRO A 56 -30.97 9.08 13.71
CA PRO A 56 -32.13 8.60 14.49
C PRO A 56 -33.40 9.44 14.28
N ARG A 57 -33.26 10.71 13.89
CA ARG A 57 -34.39 11.62 13.65
C ARG A 57 -35.15 11.28 12.35
N SER A 58 -34.42 10.97 11.28
CA SER A 58 -34.99 10.60 9.98
C SER A 58 -35.21 9.10 9.84
N LYS A 59 -34.63 8.28 10.74
CA LYS A 59 -34.62 6.81 10.68
C LYS A 59 -34.07 6.30 9.35
N ASP A 60 -33.07 7.00 8.83
CA ASP A 60 -32.33 6.62 7.62
C ASP A 60 -30.84 6.46 7.93
N TYR A 61 -30.15 5.78 7.02
CA TYR A 61 -28.70 5.61 7.00
C TYR A 61 -28.11 6.45 5.89
N HIS A 62 -26.92 6.97 6.13
CA HIS A 62 -26.10 7.66 5.15
C HIS A 62 -24.77 6.94 5.02
N VAL A 63 -24.56 6.32 3.87
CA VAL A 63 -23.31 5.64 3.53
C VAL A 63 -22.45 6.60 2.72
N LYS A 64 -21.19 6.79 3.14
CA LYS A 64 -20.17 7.52 2.41
C LYS A 64 -19.04 6.57 2.06
N THR A 65 -18.49 6.71 0.86
CA THR A 65 -17.34 5.93 0.40
C THR A 65 -16.25 6.84 -0.11
N SER A 66 -15.00 6.47 0.16
CA SER A 66 -13.79 7.11 -0.33
C SER A 66 -12.85 6.04 -0.84
N LEU A 67 -12.61 6.01 -2.16
CA LEU A 67 -11.67 5.09 -2.78
C LEU A 67 -10.39 5.84 -3.13
N ALA A 68 -9.31 5.56 -2.43
CA ALA A 68 -7.98 6.01 -2.76
C ALA A 68 -7.42 5.16 -3.91
N LEU A 69 -7.07 5.83 -5.01
CA LEU A 69 -6.36 5.27 -6.15
C LEU A 69 -5.07 6.08 -6.36
N PRO A 70 -4.09 5.56 -7.12
CA PRO A 70 -2.86 6.28 -7.39
C PRO A 70 -3.09 7.67 -7.98
N GLY A 71 -2.75 8.72 -7.21
CA GLY A 71 -2.89 10.11 -7.62
C GLY A 71 -4.32 10.66 -7.66
N LYS A 72 -5.32 9.91 -7.16
CA LYS A 72 -6.69 10.42 -7.05
C LYS A 72 -7.56 9.66 -6.05
N THR A 73 -8.28 10.42 -5.21
CA THR A 73 -9.32 9.87 -4.35
C THR A 73 -10.72 10.12 -4.94
N LEU A 74 -11.55 9.07 -4.98
CA LEU A 74 -12.91 9.10 -5.52
C LEU A 74 -13.94 8.97 -4.40
N PHE A 75 -14.81 9.97 -4.24
CA PHE A 75 -15.83 9.99 -3.19
C PHE A 75 -17.24 9.73 -3.72
N THR A 76 -18.06 8.96 -3.01
CA THR A 76 -19.51 8.87 -3.26
C THR A 76 -20.30 8.80 -1.96
N GLY A 77 -21.61 9.09 -2.03
CA GLY A 77 -22.51 8.96 -0.89
C GLY A 77 -23.95 8.71 -1.34
N ASP A 78 -24.72 8.06 -0.48
CA ASP A 78 -26.14 7.78 -0.68
C ASP A 78 -26.86 7.59 0.65
N ARG A 79 -28.19 7.74 0.65
CA ARG A 79 -29.04 7.58 1.83
C ARG A 79 -30.16 6.61 1.54
N ASP A 80 -30.53 5.83 2.54
CA ASP A 80 -31.63 4.87 2.45
C ASP A 80 -32.14 4.49 3.84
N VAL A 81 -33.33 3.91 3.92
CA VAL A 81 -33.87 3.36 5.19
C VAL A 81 -33.09 2.12 5.64
N GLU A 82 -32.38 1.45 4.73
CA GLU A 82 -31.50 0.32 5.01
C GLU A 82 -30.05 0.59 4.59
N VAL A 83 -29.06 0.05 5.31
CA VAL A 83 -27.63 0.28 4.98
C VAL A 83 -27.25 -0.27 3.60
N HIS A 84 -27.68 -1.49 3.30
CA HIS A 84 -27.21 -2.22 2.12
C HIS A 84 -27.61 -1.56 0.79
N PRO A 85 -28.89 -1.15 0.56
CA PRO A 85 -29.25 -0.44 -0.67
C PRO A 85 -28.50 0.89 -0.88
N ALA A 86 -28.20 1.64 0.20
CA ALA A 86 -27.37 2.84 0.11
C ALA A 86 -25.93 2.51 -0.31
N PHE A 87 -25.35 1.46 0.28
CA PHE A 87 -24.01 0.98 -0.04
C PHE A 87 -23.89 0.52 -1.50
N GLU A 88 -24.84 -0.30 -1.97
CA GLU A 88 -24.86 -0.80 -3.35
C GLU A 88 -24.90 0.34 -4.38
N ARG A 89 -25.71 1.40 -4.11
CA ARG A 89 -25.75 2.59 -4.95
C ARG A 89 -24.44 3.39 -4.92
N CYS A 90 -23.78 3.48 -3.76
CA CYS A 90 -22.43 4.06 -3.67
C CYS A 90 -21.44 3.29 -4.54
N LEU A 91 -21.39 1.95 -4.43
CA LEU A 91 -20.50 1.11 -5.23
C LEU A 91 -20.75 1.28 -6.73
N ARG A 92 -22.01 1.28 -7.18
CA ARG A 92 -22.34 1.53 -8.60
C ARG A 92 -21.85 2.89 -9.09
N LYS A 93 -21.97 3.95 -8.29
CA LYS A 93 -21.40 5.27 -8.62
C LYS A 93 -19.89 5.22 -8.67
N LEU A 94 -19.27 4.49 -7.75
CA LEU A 94 -17.82 4.38 -7.62
C LEU A 94 -17.21 3.66 -8.82
N VAL A 95 -17.76 2.50 -9.22
CA VAL A 95 -17.35 1.77 -10.44
C VAL A 95 -17.33 2.69 -11.66
N ARG A 96 -18.42 3.45 -11.90
CA ARG A 96 -18.48 4.42 -13.01
C ARG A 96 -17.41 5.49 -12.94
N LYS A 97 -17.06 5.94 -11.73
CA LYS A 97 -15.98 6.93 -11.52
C LYS A 97 -14.61 6.31 -11.80
N VAL A 98 -14.38 5.06 -11.42
CA VAL A 98 -13.14 4.34 -11.71
C VAL A 98 -13.00 4.15 -13.23
N ASP A 99 -14.05 3.72 -13.92
CA ASP A 99 -14.02 3.58 -15.39
C ASP A 99 -13.72 4.91 -16.08
N SER A 100 -14.40 5.98 -15.64
CA SER A 100 -14.16 7.34 -16.14
C SER A 100 -12.72 7.79 -15.87
N TYR A 101 -12.15 7.40 -14.73
CA TYR A 101 -10.77 7.69 -14.38
C TYR A 101 -9.79 6.93 -15.29
N LYS A 102 -9.98 5.62 -15.49
CA LYS A 102 -9.21 4.80 -16.43
C LYS A 102 -9.25 5.34 -17.86
N LEU A 103 -10.43 5.76 -18.34
CA LEU A 103 -10.58 6.36 -19.66
C LEU A 103 -9.77 7.66 -19.81
N ARG A 104 -9.78 8.53 -18.79
CA ARG A 104 -8.96 9.75 -18.79
C ARG A 104 -7.47 9.43 -18.77
N MET A 105 -7.05 8.43 -17.98
CA MET A 105 -5.65 7.99 -17.94
C MET A 105 -5.15 7.47 -19.28
N ARG A 106 -5.99 6.73 -20.03
CA ARG A 106 -5.63 6.22 -21.37
C ARG A 106 -5.43 7.34 -22.41
N GLY A 107 -6.09 8.48 -22.24
CA GLY A 107 -5.97 9.63 -23.15
C GLY A 107 -4.82 10.59 -22.81
N ASP A 108 -4.26 10.52 -21.61
CA ASP A 108 -3.26 11.47 -21.13
C ASP A 108 -1.85 10.86 -21.26
N SER A 109 -1.08 11.31 -22.27
CA SER A 109 0.31 10.87 -22.49
C SER A 109 1.24 11.17 -21.30
N LYS A 110 0.83 12.09 -20.43
CA LYS A 110 1.47 12.36 -19.14
C LYS A 110 1.33 11.21 -18.16
N TRP A 111 0.24 10.44 -18.19
CA TRP A 111 0.11 9.25 -17.37
C TRP A 111 1.03 8.15 -17.87
N LEU A 112 1.17 7.93 -19.18
CA LEU A 112 2.16 7.00 -19.73
C LEU A 112 3.59 7.39 -19.34
N ARG A 113 3.92 8.70 -19.30
CA ARG A 113 5.21 9.18 -18.80
C ARG A 113 5.35 9.06 -17.29
N GLN A 114 4.32 9.35 -16.51
CA GLN A 114 4.34 9.14 -15.06
C GLN A 114 4.40 7.65 -14.71
N ALA A 115 3.66 6.79 -15.39
CA ALA A 115 3.70 5.33 -15.31
C ALA A 115 5.04 4.76 -15.82
N SER A 116 5.70 5.43 -16.76
CA SER A 116 7.04 5.07 -17.26
C SER A 116 8.18 5.57 -16.37
N ASP A 117 8.05 6.73 -15.73
CA ASP A 117 8.93 7.20 -14.65
C ASP A 117 8.66 6.38 -13.38
N ILE A 118 7.44 5.87 -13.23
CA ILE A 118 7.10 4.80 -12.28
C ILE A 118 7.82 3.51 -12.69
N ALA A 119 7.92 3.18 -13.97
CA ALA A 119 8.66 2.01 -14.43
C ALA A 119 10.18 2.22 -14.51
N ALA A 120 10.72 3.35 -14.01
CA ALA A 120 12.14 3.46 -13.73
C ALA A 120 12.47 2.43 -12.63
N LYS A 121 12.80 1.23 -13.09
CA LYS A 121 13.06 0.08 -12.24
C LYS A 121 14.06 0.48 -11.17
N LEU A 122 13.77 0.09 -9.93
CA LEU A 122 14.74 0.12 -8.85
C LEU A 122 15.99 -0.63 -9.32
N ARG A 123 17.06 0.13 -9.58
CA ARG A 123 18.33 -0.37 -10.04
C ARG A 123 19.36 -0.13 -8.94
N PRO A 124 20.27 -1.09 -8.73
CA PRO A 124 21.39 -0.84 -7.85
C PRO A 124 22.32 0.20 -8.51
N SER A 125 22.88 1.10 -7.72
CA SER A 125 23.85 2.10 -8.15
C SER A 125 25.21 1.49 -8.50
N GLN A 126 25.46 0.26 -8.05
CA GLN A 126 26.69 -0.52 -8.25
C GLN A 126 26.35 -1.99 -8.53
N ASP A 127 27.33 -2.79 -8.94
CA ASP A 127 27.12 -4.23 -9.13
C ASP A 127 26.80 -4.91 -7.80
N LEU A 128 25.65 -5.58 -7.75
CA LEU A 128 25.17 -6.27 -6.57
C LEU A 128 25.79 -7.67 -6.47
N ASP A 129 26.51 -7.95 -5.39
CA ASP A 129 26.89 -9.33 -5.03
C ASP A 129 25.69 -10.06 -4.39
N LEU A 130 24.83 -10.59 -5.24
CA LEU A 130 23.65 -11.34 -4.81
C LEU A 130 24.00 -12.60 -4.02
N VAL A 131 25.19 -13.18 -4.25
CA VAL A 131 25.64 -14.37 -3.51
C VAL A 131 25.94 -14.00 -2.07
N ALA A 132 26.64 -12.89 -1.84
CA ALA A 132 26.89 -12.38 -0.50
C ALA A 132 25.60 -12.01 0.25
N VAL A 133 24.68 -11.29 -0.41
CA VAL A 133 23.36 -10.93 0.15
C VAL A 133 22.58 -12.18 0.57
N THR A 134 22.52 -13.19 -0.32
CA THR A 134 21.81 -14.44 -0.04
C THR A 134 22.43 -15.19 1.14
N LYS A 135 23.76 -15.25 1.20
CA LYS A 135 24.48 -15.90 2.30
C LYS A 135 24.21 -15.18 3.63
N ALA A 136 24.18 -13.84 3.64
CA ALA A 136 23.88 -13.06 4.83
C ALA A 136 22.45 -13.31 5.34
N ALA A 137 21.46 -13.31 4.44
CA ALA A 137 20.07 -13.64 4.79
C ALA A 137 19.93 -15.05 5.37
N GLN A 138 20.62 -16.04 4.80
CA GLN A 138 20.61 -17.42 5.30
C GLN A 138 21.29 -17.58 6.66
N ALA A 139 22.25 -16.71 6.97
CA ALA A 139 22.99 -16.71 8.23
C ALA A 139 22.31 -15.88 9.32
N ASP A 140 21.13 -15.32 9.07
CA ASP A 140 20.43 -14.38 9.94
C ASP A 140 21.30 -13.16 10.34
N ASP A 141 22.18 -12.73 9.41
CA ASP A 141 23.07 -11.59 9.59
C ASP A 141 22.51 -10.36 8.87
N TYR A 142 21.61 -9.65 9.56
CA TYR A 142 21.01 -8.42 9.03
C TYR A 142 22.06 -7.37 8.66
N GLY A 143 23.13 -7.25 9.44
CA GLY A 143 24.17 -6.25 9.19
C GLY A 143 24.91 -6.49 7.88
N ALA A 144 25.29 -7.73 7.59
CA ALA A 144 25.88 -8.10 6.30
C ALA A 144 24.88 -8.00 5.14
N PHE A 145 23.62 -8.37 5.38
CA PHE A 145 22.56 -8.24 4.39
C PHE A 145 22.37 -6.78 3.98
N ARG A 146 22.18 -5.89 4.96
CA ARG A 146 21.95 -4.46 4.76
C ARG A 146 23.07 -3.78 3.97
N ARG A 147 24.34 -4.08 4.29
CA ARG A 147 25.50 -3.58 3.52
C ARG A 147 25.48 -4.06 2.07
N GLY A 148 25.12 -5.32 1.83
CA GLY A 148 24.96 -5.84 0.48
C GLY A 148 23.84 -5.11 -0.30
N MET A 149 22.86 -4.55 0.41
CA MET A 149 21.74 -3.81 -0.17
C MET A 149 21.97 -2.31 -0.34
N ASP A 150 23.09 -1.75 0.16
CA ASP A 150 23.42 -0.30 0.07
C ASP A 150 23.29 0.27 -1.34
N SER A 151 23.59 -0.55 -2.35
CA SER A 151 23.46 -0.15 -3.75
C SER A 151 22.04 0.27 -4.16
N PHE A 152 20.99 -0.14 -3.44
CA PHE A 152 19.60 0.26 -3.71
C PHE A 152 19.16 1.50 -2.92
N GLU A 153 19.92 1.97 -1.93
CA GLU A 153 19.44 2.97 -0.96
C GLU A 153 19.00 4.28 -1.64
N GLU A 154 19.82 4.82 -2.53
CA GLU A 154 19.52 6.08 -3.23
C GLU A 154 18.28 5.97 -4.13
N SER A 155 18.18 4.88 -4.89
CA SER A 155 17.06 4.66 -5.81
C SER A 155 15.77 4.34 -5.04
N LEU A 156 15.87 3.66 -3.89
CA LEU A 156 14.75 3.36 -3.00
C LEU A 156 14.26 4.61 -2.26
N THR A 157 15.17 5.45 -1.75
CA THR A 157 14.85 6.75 -1.14
C THR A 157 14.07 7.62 -2.12
N SER A 158 14.59 7.79 -3.33
CA SER A 158 13.93 8.54 -4.39
C SER A 158 12.57 7.94 -4.74
N ARG A 159 12.45 6.61 -4.69
CA ARG A 159 11.19 5.93 -4.96
C ARG A 159 10.14 6.19 -3.90
N ILE A 160 10.51 6.03 -2.64
CA ILE A 160 9.64 6.27 -1.47
C ILE A 160 9.21 7.73 -1.43
N TRP A 161 10.12 8.68 -1.66
CA TRP A 161 9.76 10.10 -1.74
C TRP A 161 8.68 10.37 -2.78
N ASN A 162 8.89 9.90 -4.01
CA ASN A 162 7.92 10.06 -5.10
C ASN A 162 6.60 9.35 -4.81
N TRP A 163 6.64 8.27 -4.03
CA TRP A 163 5.46 7.55 -3.59
C TRP A 163 4.67 8.36 -2.56
N ILE A 164 5.32 8.90 -1.51
CA ILE A 164 4.69 9.73 -0.47
C ILE A 164 4.06 10.99 -1.07
N GLN A 165 4.76 11.66 -1.99
CA GLN A 165 4.26 12.86 -2.66
C GLN A 165 2.96 12.63 -3.46
N ARG A 166 2.60 11.37 -3.74
CA ARG A 166 1.33 11.02 -4.41
C ARG A 166 0.17 10.80 -3.45
N TYR A 167 0.47 10.61 -2.16
CA TYR A 167 -0.49 10.34 -1.11
C TYR A 167 -0.27 11.30 0.07
N PRO A 168 -0.62 12.59 -0.07
CA PRO A 168 -0.43 13.59 0.99
C PRO A 168 -1.12 13.21 2.32
N GLU A 169 -2.21 12.43 2.26
CA GLU A 169 -2.85 11.87 3.44
C GLU A 169 -1.96 10.92 4.23
N ILE A 170 -1.05 10.20 3.56
CA ILE A 170 -0.09 9.32 4.21
C ILE A 170 1.01 10.15 4.86
N GLU A 171 1.49 11.20 4.19
CA GLU A 171 2.44 12.16 4.80
C GLU A 171 1.87 12.74 6.11
N LEU A 172 0.58 13.10 6.12
CA LEU A 172 -0.11 13.57 7.33
C LEU A 172 -0.24 12.50 8.43
N GLN A 173 -0.41 11.22 8.06
CA GLN A 173 -0.51 10.11 9.02
C GLN A 173 0.84 9.72 9.62
N LEU A 174 1.89 9.72 8.79
CA LEU A 174 3.28 9.49 9.23
C LEU A 174 3.75 10.57 10.20
N GLY A 175 3.26 11.80 10.02
CA GLY A 175 3.63 12.95 10.84
C GLY A 175 5.08 13.38 10.63
N ASP A 176 5.53 14.36 11.41
CA ASP A 176 6.88 14.94 11.27
C ASP A 176 7.99 14.04 11.86
N THR A 177 7.63 12.91 12.47
CA THR A 177 8.56 12.02 13.19
C THR A 177 9.17 10.95 12.30
N VAL A 178 8.48 10.52 11.24
CA VAL A 178 8.99 9.47 10.33
C VAL A 178 9.80 10.11 9.21
N MET A 179 11.09 9.79 9.13
CA MET A 179 11.93 10.18 8.01
C MET A 179 11.86 9.15 6.89
N ILE A 180 12.16 9.57 5.65
CA ILE A 180 12.26 8.64 4.50
C ILE A 180 13.28 7.54 4.77
N ALA A 181 14.38 7.88 5.45
CA ALA A 181 15.41 6.92 5.85
C ALA A 181 14.87 5.83 6.79
N ASP A 182 13.83 6.12 7.59
CA ASP A 182 13.17 5.13 8.45
C ASP A 182 12.37 4.15 7.59
N ILE A 183 11.62 4.65 6.60
CA ILE A 183 10.87 3.82 5.65
C ILE A 183 11.81 2.96 4.81
N VAL A 184 12.94 3.50 4.36
CA VAL A 184 13.98 2.74 3.64
C VAL A 184 14.50 1.59 4.49
N GLU A 185 14.82 1.86 5.76
CA GLU A 185 15.31 0.83 6.67
C GLU A 185 14.24 -0.24 6.94
N ASP A 186 12.99 0.17 7.12
CA ASP A 186 11.87 -0.76 7.28
C ASP A 186 11.66 -1.67 6.05
N VAL A 187 11.82 -1.12 4.83
CA VAL A 187 11.77 -1.91 3.60
C VAL A 187 12.89 -2.96 3.58
N PHE A 188 14.10 -2.61 4.06
CA PHE A 188 15.19 -3.58 4.13
C PHE A 188 15.00 -4.63 5.22
N LEU A 189 14.43 -4.28 6.38
CA LEU A 189 14.04 -5.24 7.41
C LEU A 189 12.99 -6.23 6.87
N ASN A 190 11.93 -5.71 6.26
CA ASN A 190 10.91 -6.52 5.59
C ASN A 190 11.50 -7.42 4.50
N ALA A 191 12.45 -6.90 3.73
CA ALA A 191 13.16 -7.68 2.72
C ALA A 191 14.01 -8.78 3.34
N PHE A 192 14.72 -8.51 4.44
CA PHE A 192 15.53 -9.50 5.13
C PHE A 192 14.68 -10.66 5.65
N GLU A 193 13.60 -10.35 6.38
CA GLU A 193 12.69 -11.35 6.95
C GLU A 193 12.04 -12.23 5.88
N LYS A 194 11.66 -11.63 4.75
CA LYS A 194 10.95 -12.32 3.66
C LYS A 194 11.90 -12.87 2.59
N PHE A 195 13.22 -12.73 2.76
CA PHE A 195 14.18 -13.09 1.71
C PHE A 195 14.12 -14.56 1.31
N ALA A 196 13.96 -15.46 2.29
CA ALA A 196 13.89 -16.90 2.06
C ALA A 196 12.69 -17.33 1.22
N ILE A 197 11.58 -16.57 1.27
CA ILE A 197 10.33 -16.84 0.55
C ILE A 197 10.14 -15.93 -0.66
N ARG A 198 11.17 -15.16 -1.04
CA ARG A 198 11.14 -14.26 -2.19
C ARG A 198 10.77 -15.03 -3.48
N PRO A 199 9.83 -14.53 -4.29
CA PRO A 199 9.49 -15.15 -5.57
C PRO A 199 10.71 -15.26 -6.50
N GLN A 200 10.95 -16.47 -7.02
CA GLN A 200 12.03 -16.71 -7.97
C GLN A 200 11.69 -16.11 -9.34
N GLY A 201 12.68 -15.53 -10.02
CA GLY A 201 12.50 -14.91 -11.34
C GLY A 201 12.03 -13.45 -11.32
N ILE A 202 11.72 -12.87 -10.16
CA ILE A 202 11.50 -11.43 -10.02
C ILE A 202 12.85 -10.73 -9.75
N PRO A 203 13.22 -9.69 -10.52
CA PRO A 203 14.40 -8.88 -10.22
C PRO A 203 14.35 -8.32 -8.79
N LEU A 204 15.49 -8.26 -8.10
CA LEU A 204 15.52 -7.87 -6.69
C LEU A 204 14.93 -6.47 -6.46
N GLY A 205 15.26 -5.50 -7.33
CA GLY A 205 14.70 -4.16 -7.27
C GLY A 205 13.18 -4.11 -7.43
N ASP A 206 12.62 -4.87 -8.38
CA ASP A 206 11.17 -4.98 -8.59
C ASP A 206 10.48 -5.58 -7.36
N TRP A 207 11.14 -6.52 -6.66
CA TRP A 207 10.64 -7.08 -5.40
C TRP A 207 10.74 -6.09 -4.23
N LEU A 208 11.84 -5.37 -4.07
CA LEU A 208 11.97 -4.32 -3.05
C LEU A 208 10.90 -3.25 -3.21
N GLU A 209 10.58 -2.88 -4.46
CA GLU A 209 9.52 -1.92 -4.73
C GLU A 209 8.16 -2.39 -4.18
N SER A 210 7.87 -3.68 -4.29
CA SER A 210 6.62 -4.26 -3.77
C SER A 210 6.52 -4.25 -2.24
N LEU A 211 7.64 -4.02 -1.54
CA LEU A 211 7.70 -3.94 -0.08
C LEU A 211 7.49 -2.51 0.45
N ILE A 212 7.56 -1.48 -0.40
CA ILE A 212 7.41 -0.07 0.01
C ILE A 212 6.07 0.19 0.69
N ASP A 213 4.96 -0.23 0.07
CA ASP A 213 3.62 0.02 0.63
C ASP A 213 3.40 -0.74 1.96
N PRO A 214 3.65 -2.06 2.05
CA PRO A 214 3.57 -2.77 3.33
C PRO A 214 4.38 -2.11 4.44
N SER A 215 5.59 -1.65 4.15
CA SER A 215 6.45 -0.94 5.11
C SER A 215 5.85 0.38 5.59
N VAL A 216 5.35 1.20 4.67
CA VAL A 216 4.69 2.46 5.03
C VAL A 216 3.41 2.18 5.84
N GLN A 217 2.65 1.16 5.49
CA GLN A 217 1.43 0.78 6.22
C GLN A 217 1.73 0.27 7.63
N ALA A 218 2.80 -0.49 7.82
CA ALA A 218 3.25 -0.94 9.14
C ALA A 218 3.59 0.26 10.03
N LEU A 219 4.37 1.22 9.51
CA LEU A 219 4.73 2.46 10.21
C LEU A 219 3.51 3.31 10.60
N ILE A 220 2.47 3.37 9.77
CA ILE A 220 1.22 4.07 10.10
C ILE A 220 0.43 3.35 11.19
N GLN A 221 0.38 2.01 11.15
CA GLN A 221 -0.44 1.21 12.06
C GLN A 221 0.17 1.09 13.46
N SER A 222 1.50 0.95 13.53
CA SER A 222 2.24 0.68 14.76
C SER A 222 3.56 1.48 14.82
N PRO A 223 3.52 2.83 14.81
CA PRO A 223 4.73 3.64 14.70
C PRO A 223 5.77 3.34 15.79
N ASP A 224 5.34 3.20 17.05
CA ASP A 224 6.25 2.97 18.18
C ASP A 224 7.01 1.63 18.08
N GLU A 225 6.34 0.57 17.62
CA GLU A 225 6.93 -0.76 17.45
C GLU A 225 7.94 -0.76 16.30
N GLU A 226 7.55 -0.22 15.15
CA GLU A 226 8.44 -0.18 13.99
C GLU A 226 9.63 0.75 14.21
N PHE A 227 9.45 1.88 14.90
CA PHE A 227 10.57 2.73 15.27
C PHE A 227 11.56 2.03 16.21
N ALA A 228 11.08 1.19 17.14
CA ALA A 228 11.95 0.40 18.00
C ALA A 228 12.76 -0.61 17.16
N ASN A 229 12.12 -1.28 16.19
CA ASN A 229 12.77 -2.22 15.27
C ASN A 229 13.85 -1.53 14.42
N ILE A 230 13.50 -0.41 13.78
CA ILE A 230 14.42 0.41 12.96
C ILE A 230 15.59 0.93 13.79
N SER A 231 15.32 1.44 15.00
CA SER A 231 16.35 1.97 15.89
C SER A 231 17.32 0.88 16.34
N PHE A 232 16.80 -0.30 16.65
CA PHE A 232 17.60 -1.46 17.00
C PHE A 232 18.47 -1.93 15.83
N ALA A 233 17.89 -2.01 14.63
CA ALA A 233 18.59 -2.36 13.40
C ALA A 233 19.77 -1.42 13.11
N ARG A 234 19.56 -0.10 13.21
CA ARG A 234 20.62 0.91 13.06
C ARG A 234 21.72 0.76 14.11
N ALA A 235 21.36 0.51 15.36
CA ALA A 235 22.34 0.29 16.43
C ALA A 235 23.23 -0.94 16.18
N ILE A 236 22.70 -2.00 15.54
CA ILE A 236 23.50 -3.16 15.10
C ILE A 236 24.49 -2.75 14.02
N LEU A 237 24.05 -1.97 13.02
CA LEU A 237 24.92 -1.50 11.94
C LEU A 237 26.07 -0.64 12.45
N GLU A 238 25.80 0.28 13.37
CA GLU A 238 26.81 1.16 13.98
C GLU A 238 27.87 0.38 14.76
N ARG A 239 27.48 -0.72 15.42
CA ARG A 239 28.40 -1.57 16.20
C ARG A 239 29.22 -2.54 15.35
N GLY A 240 28.75 -2.86 14.15
CA GLY A 240 29.43 -3.75 13.20
C GLY A 240 30.58 -3.10 12.42
N ILE A 241 30.88 -1.82 12.67
CA ILE A 241 32.00 -1.08 12.09
C ILE A 241 33.20 -1.16 13.06
N ILE A 242 33.82 -2.34 13.18
CA ILE A 242 35.15 -2.54 13.78
C ILE A 242 35.95 -3.52 12.93
#